data_AF-A0A1F5YZN3-F1
#
_entry.id   AF-A0A1F5YZN3-F1
#
_cell.length_a   1.000
_cell.length_b   1.000
_cell.length_c   1.000
_cell.angle_alpha   90.00
_cell.angle_beta   90.00
_cell.angle_gamma   90.00
#
_symmetry.space_group_name_H-M   'P 1'
#
loop_
_entity.id
_entity.type
_entity.pdbx_description
1 polymer ?
#
loop_
_entity_poly.entity_id
_entity_poly.type
_entity_poly.pdbx_seq_one_letter_code
_entity_poly.pdbx_strand_id
1 'polypeptide(L)'
;MEKKKKEKDREIHLAVLKQMVKLSTSGFGLVAALAWNNLIQELVNSYIKPHLPQGSTIISLLLYALLVTVLAVLVTYNLTRLAEKVEELNDRIRNRRRSRDQDE
;
A
#
# COMPACT_ATOMS: atom_id res chain seq x y z
N MET A 1 -25.74 33.63 11.16
CA MET A 1 -26.02 32.64 10.09
C MET A 1 -24.82 32.37 9.19
N GLU A 2 -23.89 33.33 8.99
CA GLU A 2 -22.66 33.13 8.18
C GLU A 2 -21.69 32.06 8.69
N LYS A 3 -21.45 31.96 10.01
CA LYS A 3 -20.49 30.96 10.55
C LYS A 3 -20.88 29.51 10.20
N LYS A 4 -22.17 29.16 10.32
CA LYS A 4 -22.68 27.82 9.96
C LYS A 4 -22.53 27.50 8.47
N LYS A 5 -22.65 28.50 7.58
CA LYS A 5 -22.45 28.31 6.14
C LYS A 5 -20.99 27.99 5.82
N LYS A 6 -20.06 28.75 6.42
CA LYS A 6 -18.61 28.60 6.21
C LYS A 6 -18.06 27.26 6.72
N GLU A 7 -18.64 26.72 7.79
CA GLU A 7 -18.30 25.39 8.32
C GLU A 7 -18.80 24.26 7.40
N LYS A 8 -20.04 24.37 6.91
CA LYS A 8 -20.64 23.39 6.00
C LYS A 8 -19.88 23.32 4.66
N ASP A 9 -19.45 24.45 4.12
CA ASP A 9 -18.64 24.49 2.89
C ASP A 9 -17.30 23.77 3.10
N ARG A 10 -16.63 23.98 4.24
CA ARG A 10 -15.38 23.28 4.59
C ARG A 10 -15.58 21.78 4.75
N GLU A 11 -16.68 21.35 5.35
CA GLU A 11 -17.01 19.94 5.53
C GLU A 11 -17.18 19.24 4.17
N ILE A 12 -17.88 19.89 3.23
CA ILE A 12 -18.05 19.38 1.86
C ILE A 12 -16.70 19.30 1.14
N HIS A 13 -15.87 20.35 1.20
CA HIS A 13 -14.55 20.33 0.59
C HIS A 13 -13.65 19.22 1.15
N LEU A 14 -13.68 19.00 2.47
CA LEU A 14 -12.95 17.90 3.11
C LEU A 14 -13.48 16.54 2.66
N ALA A 15 -14.80 16.37 2.52
CA ALA A 15 -15.40 15.13 2.03
C ALA A 15 -14.97 14.83 0.59
N VAL A 16 -15.00 15.83 -0.29
CA VAL A 16 -14.55 15.71 -1.68
C VAL A 16 -13.07 15.35 -1.74
N LEU A 17 -12.21 16.04 -0.99
CA LEU A 17 -10.78 15.75 -0.96
C LEU A 17 -10.49 14.32 -0.49
N LYS A 18 -11.15 13.87 0.58
CA LYS A 18 -11.04 12.49 1.08
C LYS A 18 -11.43 11.48 0.00
N GLN A 19 -12.52 11.74 -0.73
CA GLN A 19 -12.99 10.86 -1.79
C GLN A 19 -12.01 10.84 -2.98
N MET A 20 -11.47 11.99 -3.37
CA MET A 20 -10.46 12.08 -4.43
C MET A 20 -9.19 11.30 -4.05
N VAL A 21 -8.69 11.47 -2.83
CA VAL A 21 -7.53 10.69 -2.34
C VAL A 21 -7.82 9.20 -2.40
N LYS A 22 -9.00 8.76 -1.91
CA LYS A 22 -9.38 7.34 -1.96
C LYS A 22 -9.43 6.80 -3.38
N LEU A 23 -10.06 7.52 -4.31
CA LEU A 23 -10.16 7.11 -5.71
C LEU A 23 -8.78 7.06 -6.40
N SER A 24 -7.96 8.10 -6.20
CA SER A 24 -6.61 8.16 -6.76
C SER A 24 -5.71 7.07 -6.20
N THR A 25 -5.69 6.86 -4.89
CA THR A 25 -4.88 5.80 -4.27
C THR A 25 -5.30 4.41 -4.76
N SER A 26 -6.60 4.14 -4.87
CA SER A 26 -7.09 2.86 -5.43
C SER A 26 -6.71 2.70 -6.90
N GLY A 27 -6.87 3.74 -7.71
CA GLY A 27 -6.51 3.72 -9.13
C GLY A 27 -5.00 3.49 -9.33
N PHE A 28 -4.16 4.21 -8.59
CA PHE A 28 -2.71 4.01 -8.63
C PHE A 28 -2.29 2.65 -8.07
N GLY A 29 -3.01 2.10 -7.08
CA GLY A 29 -2.78 0.74 -6.59
C GLY A 29 -2.91 -0.31 -7.68
N LEU A 30 -3.93 -0.19 -8.55
CA LEU A 30 -4.11 -1.08 -9.70
C LEU A 30 -2.98 -0.92 -10.74
N VAL A 31 -2.62 0.32 -11.08
CA VAL A 31 -1.52 0.60 -12.01
C VAL A 31 -0.20 0.07 -11.46
N ALA A 32 0.08 0.26 -10.17
CA ALA A 32 1.27 -0.23 -9.52
C ALA A 32 1.33 -1.77 -9.53
N ALA A 33 0.21 -2.45 -9.23
CA ALA A 33 0.13 -3.90 -9.30
C ALA A 33 0.46 -4.44 -10.70
N LEU A 34 -0.10 -3.80 -11.74
CA LEU A 34 0.18 -4.17 -13.13
C LEU A 34 1.63 -3.91 -13.53
N ALA A 35 2.19 -2.77 -13.12
CA ALA A 35 3.57 -2.41 -13.41
C ALA A 35 4.57 -3.39 -12.77
N TRP A 36 4.37 -3.76 -11.51
CA TRP A 36 5.21 -4.76 -10.83
C TRP A 36 5.10 -6.14 -11.47
N ASN A 37 3.90 -6.58 -11.85
CA ASN A 37 3.72 -7.84 -12.57
C ASN A 37 4.53 -7.85 -13.88
N ASN A 38 4.38 -6.82 -14.71
CA ASN A 38 5.10 -6.72 -15.98
C ASN A 38 6.62 -6.62 -15.78
N LEU A 39 7.08 -5.84 -14.78
CA LEU A 39 8.49 -5.71 -14.45
C LEU A 39 9.12 -7.07 -14.09
N ILE A 40 8.47 -7.85 -13.22
CA ILE A 40 9.00 -9.14 -12.81
C ILE A 40 9.03 -10.12 -13.99
N GLN A 41 8.00 -10.12 -14.83
CA GLN A 41 7.97 -10.95 -16.04
C GLN A 41 9.10 -10.59 -17.00
N GLU A 42 9.28 -9.29 -17.28
CA GLU A 42 10.34 -8.83 -18.18
C GLU A 42 11.72 -9.15 -17.60
N LEU A 43 11.96 -8.87 -16.32
CA LEU A 43 13.22 -9.23 -15.66
C LEU A 43 13.56 -10.71 -15.80
N VAL A 44 12.60 -11.61 -15.57
CA VAL A 44 12.80 -13.05 -15.76
C VAL A 44 13.08 -13.39 -17.23
N ASN A 45 12.34 -12.78 -18.15
CA ASN A 45 12.48 -13.05 -19.58
C ASN A 45 13.79 -12.50 -20.17
N SER A 46 14.24 -11.31 -19.77
CA SER A 46 15.44 -10.68 -20.32
C SER A 46 16.72 -11.11 -19.62
N TYR A 47 16.70 -11.35 -18.30
CA TYR A 47 17.92 -11.67 -17.52
C TYR A 47 18.08 -13.15 -17.18
N ILE A 48 17.03 -13.97 -17.20
CA ILE A 48 17.13 -15.37 -16.78
C ILE A 48 16.99 -16.31 -17.97
N LYS A 49 16.01 -16.06 -18.84
CA LYS A 49 15.75 -16.90 -20.03
C LYS A 49 16.95 -17.05 -20.98
N PRO A 50 17.77 -16.02 -21.26
CA PRO A 50 18.93 -16.16 -22.16
C PRO A 50 20.08 -16.99 -21.57
N HIS A 51 20.13 -17.11 -20.24
CA HIS A 51 21.14 -17.91 -19.55
C HIS A 51 20.76 -19.39 -19.44
N LEU A 52 19.57 -19.77 -19.90
CA LEU A 52 19.06 -21.14 -19.86
C LEU A 52 19.13 -21.81 -21.24
N PRO A 53 19.41 -23.12 -21.32
CA PRO A 53 19.35 -23.86 -22.58
C PRO A 53 17.99 -23.74 -23.26
N GLN A 54 17.99 -23.66 -24.59
CA GLN A 54 16.78 -23.55 -25.42
C GLN A 54 15.80 -24.69 -25.07
N GLY A 55 14.63 -24.33 -24.51
CA GLY A 55 13.59 -25.29 -24.09
C GLY A 55 13.11 -25.16 -22.63
N SER A 56 13.78 -24.36 -21.78
CA SER A 56 13.48 -24.26 -20.35
C SER A 56 12.36 -23.28 -19.95
N THR A 57 11.25 -23.23 -20.70
CA THR A 57 10.10 -22.36 -20.37
C THR A 57 9.57 -22.62 -18.95
N ILE A 58 9.52 -23.88 -18.52
CA ILE A 58 9.07 -24.26 -17.17
C ILE A 58 9.99 -23.70 -16.07
N ILE A 59 11.31 -23.70 -16.29
CA ILE A 59 12.27 -23.17 -15.31
C ILE A 59 12.13 -21.65 -15.17
N SER A 60 11.86 -20.93 -16.27
CA SER A 60 11.56 -19.49 -16.18
C SER A 60 10.26 -19.20 -15.39
N LEU A 61 9.21 -20.02 -15.56
CA LEU A 61 7.98 -19.86 -14.78
C LEU A 61 8.20 -20.17 -13.29
N LEU A 62 9.01 -21.17 -12.97
CA LEU A 62 9.35 -21.56 -11.60
C LEU A 62 10.12 -20.44 -10.88
N LEU A 63 11.10 -19.82 -11.57
CA LEU A 63 11.83 -18.67 -11.04
C LEU A 63 10.96 -17.43 -10.88
N TYR A 64 10.08 -17.16 -11.86
CA TYR A 64 9.08 -16.11 -11.74
C TYR A 64 8.21 -16.30 -10.47
N ALA A 65 7.66 -17.50 -10.27
CA ALA A 65 6.83 -17.82 -9.11
C ALA A 65 7.61 -17.68 -7.78
N LEU A 66 8.86 -18.14 -7.74
CA LEU A 66 9.72 -18.01 -6.57
C LEU A 66 10.00 -16.53 -6.24
N LEU A 67 10.36 -15.72 -7.24
CA LEU A 67 10.61 -14.29 -7.06
C LEU A 67 9.39 -13.54 -6.56
N VAL A 68 8.21 -13.81 -7.15
CA VAL A 68 6.95 -13.20 -6.71
C VAL A 68 6.63 -13.59 -5.27
N THR A 69 6.87 -14.85 -4.89
CA THR A 69 6.62 -15.33 -3.53
C THR A 69 7.55 -14.65 -2.52
N VAL A 70 8.85 -14.56 -2.83
CA VAL A 70 9.81 -13.86 -1.97
C VAL A 70 9.44 -12.39 -1.83
N LEU A 71 9.11 -11.70 -2.92
CA LEU A 71 8.65 -10.31 -2.88
C LEU A 71 7.37 -10.15 -2.06
N ALA A 72 6.39 -11.05 -2.22
CA ALA A 72 5.16 -11.02 -1.44
C ALA A 72 5.44 -11.14 0.06
N VAL A 73 6.26 -12.11 0.48
CA VAL A 73 6.66 -12.28 1.89
C VAL A 73 7.37 -11.04 2.42
N LEU A 74 8.31 -10.47 1.66
CA LEU A 74 9.05 -9.26 2.06
C LEU A 74 8.11 -8.07 2.23
N VAL A 75 7.21 -7.84 1.27
CA VAL A 75 6.25 -6.74 1.31
C VAL A 75 5.30 -6.93 2.49
N THR A 76 4.66 -8.09 2.61
CA THR A 76 3.71 -8.37 3.71
C THR A 76 4.38 -8.25 5.07
N TYR A 77 5.59 -8.79 5.26
CA TYR A 77 6.32 -8.67 6.52
C TYR A 77 6.62 -7.22 6.90
N ASN A 78 7.06 -6.39 5.93
CA ASN A 78 7.30 -4.97 6.18
C ASN A 78 6.01 -4.21 6.48
N LEU A 79 4.90 -4.54 5.79
CA LEU A 79 3.60 -3.93 6.06
C LEU A 79 3.08 -4.27 7.46
N THR A 80 3.21 -5.52 7.91
CA THR A 80 2.83 -5.93 9.27
C THR A 80 3.56 -5.10 10.32
N ARG A 81 4.88 -4.95 10.19
CA ARG A 81 5.68 -4.14 11.13
C ARG A 81 5.31 -2.65 11.12
N LEU A 82 4.92 -2.12 9.97
CA LEU A 82 4.45 -0.74 9.87
C LEU A 82 3.06 -0.57 10.52
N ALA A 83 2.17 -1.54 10.33
CA ALA A 83 0.84 -1.54 10.93
C ALA A 83 0.93 -1.53 12.46
N GLU A 84 1.75 -2.39 13.05
CA GLU A 84 1.99 -2.44 14.50
C GLU A 84 2.45 -1.09 15.07
N LYS A 85 3.38 -0.41 14.39
CA LYS A 85 3.87 0.91 14.82
C LYS A 85 2.79 1.99 14.77
N VAL A 86 1.95 1.95 13.74
CA VAL A 86 0.84 2.91 13.58
C VAL A 86 -0.21 2.68 14.67
N GLU A 87 -0.52 1.42 14.98
CA GLU A 87 -1.44 1.04 16.06
C GLU A 87 -0.92 1.48 17.44
N GLU A 88 0.36 1.20 17.74
CA GLU A 88 0.99 1.61 18.99
C GLU A 88 0.97 3.13 19.19
N LEU A 89 1.25 3.89 18.12
CA LEU A 89 1.20 5.36 18.16
C LEU A 89 -0.23 5.86 18.42
N ASN A 90 -1.22 5.25 17.78
CA ASN A 90 -2.62 5.59 17.96
C ASN A 90 -3.09 5.32 19.40
N ASP A 91 -2.68 4.20 19.99
CA ASP A 91 -2.99 3.85 21.37
C ASP A 91 -2.31 4.80 22.36
N ARG A 92 -1.06 5.19 22.13
CA ARG A 92 -0.37 6.21 22.94
C ARG A 92 -1.12 7.54 22.90
N ILE A 93 -1.58 7.99 21.73
CA ILE A 93 -2.36 9.24 21.61
C ILE A 93 -3.70 9.12 22.33
N ARG A 94 -4.39 7.99 22.17
CA ARG A 94 -5.69 7.73 22.81
C ARG A 94 -5.59 7.70 24.33
N ASN A 95 -4.55 7.06 24.87
CA ASN A 95 -4.32 6.99 26.32
C ASN A 95 -3.97 8.36 26.92
N ARG A 96 -3.16 9.18 26.23
CA ARG A 96 -2.89 10.55 26.68
C ARG A 96 -4.12 11.44 26.75
N ARG A 97 -5.11 11.24 25.86
CA ARG A 97 -6.38 11.98 25.93
C ARG A 97 -7.18 11.54 27.16
N ARG A 98 -7.31 10.23 27.37
CA ARG A 98 -8.01 9.67 28.53
C ARG A 98 -7.44 10.10 29.89
N SER A 99 -6.12 10.18 30.03
CA SER A 99 -5.51 10.66 31.29
C SER A 99 -5.85 12.12 31.57
N ARG A 100 -5.93 12.95 30.53
CA ARG A 100 -6.21 14.38 30.69
C ARG A 100 -7.65 14.65 31.11
N ASP A 101 -8.59 13.86 30.60
CA ASP A 101 -10.02 13.95 30.95
C ASP A 101 -10.31 13.42 32.37
N GLN A 102 -9.37 12.72 33.01
CA GLN A 102 -9.53 12.16 34.35
C GLN A 102 -8.98 13.09 35.46
N ASP A 103 -8.19 14.10 35.08
CA ASP A 103 -7.59 15.09 35.98
C ASP A 103 -8.39 16.43 36.00
N GLU A 104 -9.41 16.58 35.15
CA GLU A 104 -10.37 17.71 35.13
C GLU A 104 -11.65 17.39 35.93
#